data_AF-A0A536SSU0-F1
#
_entry.id   AF-A0A536SSU0-F1
#
_cell.length_a   1.000
_cell.length_b   1.000
_cell.length_c   1.000
_cell.angle_alpha   90.00
_cell.angle_beta   90.00
_cell.angle_gamma   90.00
#
_symmetry.space_group_name_H-M   'P 1'
#
loop_
_entity.id
_entity.type
_entity.pdbx_description
1 polymer ?
#
loop_
_entity_poly.entity_id
_entity_poly.type
_entity_poly.pdbx_seq_one_letter_code
_entity_poly.pdbx_strand_id
1 'polypeptide(L)'
;MLDSETPARHVKMKIGRVTKHWNKNGLAVGLAQGFIEPLEATALLFIQRTATSFVEFLEAGDLSEAAHDRFNQRINDHFEGTRDYIVTHYKTNTRRDTEYWRANAENTNLSDSLRQLYALWMSGKSIAADVGRQAIGKGYPVFSWYCIMSGMGVFPDQKDLRPATAAENRYSMEEIDNLLQRSAQNFGSQREVLTNIPKKVEERSLQIYFW
;
A
#
# COMPACT_ATOMS: atom_id res chain seq x y z
N MET A 1 16.18 15.80 21.51
CA MET A 1 15.95 14.35 21.31
C MET A 1 17.19 13.58 20.92
N LEU A 2 18.22 14.20 20.30
CA LEU A 2 19.48 13.49 19.99
C LEU A 2 20.34 13.25 21.24
N ASP A 3 20.13 14.02 22.32
CA ASP A 3 20.89 13.92 23.58
C ASP A 3 20.17 13.11 24.67
N SER A 4 19.38 12.09 24.29
CA SER A 4 18.72 11.21 25.26
C SER A 4 19.69 10.17 25.82
N GLU A 5 19.67 9.92 27.13
CA GLU A 5 20.41 8.82 27.76
C GLU A 5 19.86 7.43 27.40
N THR A 6 18.66 7.37 26.79
CA THR A 6 18.07 6.10 26.35
C THR A 6 18.74 5.62 25.05
N PRO A 7 19.33 4.43 25.00
CA PRO A 7 19.98 3.93 23.79
C PRO A 7 18.96 3.71 22.67
N ALA A 8 19.28 4.23 21.48
CA ALA A 8 18.46 4.07 20.27
C ALA A 8 19.27 3.39 19.14
N ARG A 9 18.59 2.58 18.32
CA ARG A 9 19.20 2.02 17.11
C ARG A 9 19.06 3.00 15.95
N HIS A 10 20.18 3.48 15.44
CA HIS A 10 20.21 4.37 14.29
C HIS A 10 20.42 3.55 13.00
N VAL A 11 19.40 3.55 12.14
CA VAL A 11 19.44 2.83 10.87
C VAL A 11 19.46 3.84 9.72
N LYS A 12 20.47 3.74 8.86
CA LYS A 12 20.50 4.47 7.58
C LYS A 12 19.81 3.62 6.53
N MET A 13 18.88 4.22 5.80
CA MET A 13 18.08 3.53 4.80
C MET A 13 18.32 4.14 3.42
N LYS A 14 18.48 3.30 2.41
CA LYS A 14 18.51 3.73 1.01
C LYS A 14 17.11 3.59 0.43
N ILE A 15 16.47 4.72 0.15
CA ILE A 15 15.11 4.75 -0.42
C ILE A 15 15.17 4.50 -1.92
N GLY A 16 14.25 3.69 -2.43
CA GLY A 16 14.10 3.36 -3.84
C GLY A 16 14.15 1.86 -4.09
N ARG A 17 14.38 1.47 -5.34
CA ARG A 17 14.48 0.06 -5.76
C ARG A 17 15.56 -0.13 -6.80
N VAL A 18 15.97 -1.38 -6.98
CA VAL A 18 16.78 -1.81 -8.12
C VAL A 18 15.98 -1.69 -9.42
N THR A 19 16.68 -1.60 -10.54
CA THR A 19 16.07 -1.57 -11.87
C THR A 19 15.55 -2.94 -12.30
N LYS A 20 16.30 -4.01 -11.98
CA LYS A 20 15.95 -5.41 -12.19
C LYS A 20 16.02 -6.18 -10.87
N HIS A 21 14.90 -6.77 -10.47
CA HIS A 21 14.75 -7.67 -9.32
C HIS A 21 15.22 -9.08 -9.65
N TRP A 22 14.95 -9.53 -10.87
CA TRP A 22 15.47 -10.78 -11.42
C TRP A 22 16.44 -10.48 -12.56
N ASN A 23 17.71 -10.86 -12.39
CA ASN A 23 18.77 -10.64 -13.35
C ASN A 23 19.62 -11.89 -13.51
N LYS A 24 19.65 -12.47 -14.71
CA LYS A 24 20.27 -13.78 -14.97
C LYS A 24 19.70 -14.83 -13.98
N ASN A 25 20.56 -15.51 -13.23
CA ASN A 25 20.18 -16.48 -12.21
C ASN A 25 20.02 -15.86 -10.80
N GLY A 26 20.14 -14.54 -10.65
CA GLY A 26 20.03 -13.84 -9.38
C GLY A 26 18.64 -13.22 -9.18
N LEU A 27 18.03 -13.48 -8.04
CA LEU A 27 16.78 -12.85 -7.60
C LEU A 27 17.03 -12.03 -6.33
N ALA A 28 16.82 -10.72 -6.41
CA ALA A 28 16.78 -9.85 -5.25
C ALA A 28 15.44 -10.03 -4.54
N VAL A 29 15.46 -10.16 -3.19
CA VAL A 29 14.25 -10.27 -2.36
C VAL A 29 14.39 -9.37 -1.11
N GLY A 30 13.31 -8.68 -0.74
CA GLY A 30 13.28 -7.82 0.45
C GLY A 30 14.17 -6.59 0.31
N LEU A 31 14.98 -6.28 1.32
CA LEU A 31 15.85 -5.10 1.31
C LEU A 31 16.87 -5.08 0.16
N ALA A 32 17.19 -6.25 -0.42
CA ALA A 32 18.03 -6.33 -1.62
C ALA A 32 17.34 -5.78 -2.88
N GLN A 33 16.00 -5.78 -2.93
CA GLN A 33 15.22 -5.21 -4.03
C GLN A 33 15.09 -3.70 -3.92
N GLY A 34 15.01 -3.20 -2.70
CA GLY A 34 14.63 -1.82 -2.46
C GLY A 34 13.94 -1.65 -1.12
N PHE A 35 13.71 -0.39 -0.79
CA PHE A 35 13.03 -0.01 0.43
C PHE A 35 12.25 1.29 0.23
N ILE A 36 11.03 1.29 0.75
CA ILE A 36 10.19 2.47 0.95
C ILE A 36 9.94 2.51 2.46
N GLU A 37 9.87 3.71 3.03
CA GLU A 37 9.61 3.86 4.47
C GLU A 37 8.35 3.09 4.91
N PRO A 38 8.30 2.58 6.15
CA PRO A 38 7.31 1.61 6.58
C PRO A 38 5.99 2.25 7.01
N LEU A 39 5.57 3.36 6.38
CA LEU A 39 4.35 4.09 6.75
C LEU A 39 3.08 3.23 6.56
N GLU A 40 3.10 2.31 5.58
CA GLU A 40 2.00 1.40 5.26
C GLU A 40 2.38 -0.09 5.41
N ALA A 41 3.43 -0.38 6.18
CA ALA A 41 3.90 -1.74 6.47
C ALA A 41 4.15 -2.65 5.23
N THR A 42 4.75 -2.09 4.17
CA THR A 42 4.82 -2.74 2.84
C THR A 42 5.97 -3.74 2.64
N ALA A 43 6.96 -3.78 3.54
CA ALA A 43 8.19 -4.57 3.33
C ALA A 43 7.93 -6.09 3.20
N LEU A 44 7.17 -6.68 4.12
CA LEU A 44 6.81 -8.11 4.06
C LEU A 44 5.91 -8.43 2.88
N LEU A 45 5.03 -7.49 2.50
CA LEU A 45 4.17 -7.62 1.33
C LEU A 45 5.01 -7.72 0.05
N PHE A 46 6.07 -6.92 -0.10
CA PHE A 46 6.97 -7.03 -1.26
C PHE A 46 7.70 -8.37 -1.32
N ILE A 47 8.14 -8.89 -0.17
CA ILE A 47 8.77 -10.21 -0.10
C ILE A 47 7.79 -11.29 -0.59
N GLN A 48 6.55 -11.28 -0.07
CA GLN A 48 5.52 -12.23 -0.48
C GLN A 48 5.20 -12.11 -1.97
N ARG A 49 4.91 -10.90 -2.47
CA ARG A 49 4.59 -10.65 -3.88
C ARG A 49 5.71 -11.08 -4.82
N THR A 50 6.97 -10.86 -4.43
CA THR A 50 8.13 -11.27 -5.22
C THR A 50 8.24 -12.78 -5.27
N ALA A 51 8.15 -13.44 -4.11
CA ALA A 51 8.23 -14.90 -4.02
C ALA A 51 7.10 -15.59 -4.82
N THR A 52 5.85 -15.16 -4.65
CA THR A 52 4.71 -15.76 -5.37
C THR A 52 4.80 -15.49 -6.87
N SER A 53 5.12 -14.26 -7.28
CA SER A 53 5.31 -13.95 -8.70
C SER A 53 6.44 -14.75 -9.31
N PHE A 54 7.52 -15.02 -8.56
CA PHE A 54 8.62 -15.80 -9.09
C PHE A 54 8.22 -17.26 -9.31
N VAL A 55 7.51 -17.86 -8.35
CA VAL A 55 6.93 -19.22 -8.47
C VAL A 55 6.01 -19.31 -9.69
N GLU A 56 5.11 -18.35 -9.91
CA GLU A 56 4.23 -18.33 -11.08
C GLU A 56 5.01 -18.39 -12.42
N PHE A 57 6.12 -17.67 -12.52
CA PHE A 57 6.97 -17.68 -13.72
C PHE A 57 7.75 -18.99 -13.86
N LEU A 58 8.22 -19.58 -12.76
CA LEU A 58 8.88 -20.88 -12.76
C LEU A 58 7.92 -22.00 -13.18
N GLU A 59 6.71 -22.03 -12.64
CA GLU A 59 5.68 -23.02 -12.94
C GLU A 59 5.17 -22.92 -14.38
N ALA A 60 5.15 -21.71 -14.95
CA ALA A 60 4.87 -21.51 -16.36
C ALA A 60 5.98 -22.05 -17.29
N GLY A 61 7.17 -22.34 -16.75
CA GLY A 61 8.31 -22.87 -17.51
C GLY A 61 8.96 -21.88 -18.48
N ASP A 62 8.54 -20.60 -18.48
CA ASP A 62 9.09 -19.55 -19.34
C ASP A 62 10.15 -18.73 -18.59
N LEU A 63 11.42 -19.05 -18.85
CA LEU A 63 12.59 -18.31 -18.33
C LEU A 63 13.24 -17.43 -19.40
N SER A 64 12.48 -17.04 -20.43
CA SER A 64 12.99 -16.15 -21.48
C SER A 64 13.29 -14.75 -20.95
N GLU A 65 14.09 -13.97 -21.70
CA GLU A 65 14.31 -12.56 -21.38
C GLU A 65 13.00 -11.77 -21.30
N ALA A 66 12.03 -12.11 -22.16
CA ALA A 66 10.70 -11.51 -22.11
C ALA A 66 9.97 -11.83 -20.79
N ALA A 67 10.15 -13.04 -20.25
CA ALA A 67 9.62 -13.41 -18.94
C ALA A 67 10.29 -12.62 -17.82
N HIS A 68 11.61 -12.48 -17.86
CA HIS A 68 12.35 -11.64 -16.90
C HIS A 68 11.86 -10.19 -16.94
N ASP A 69 11.63 -9.62 -18.12
CA ASP A 69 11.16 -8.24 -18.26
C ASP A 69 9.73 -8.09 -17.74
N ARG A 70 8.82 -9.04 -18.03
CA ARG A 70 7.46 -9.04 -17.46
C ARG A 70 7.48 -9.14 -15.94
N PHE A 71 8.32 -10.02 -15.38
CA PHE A 71 8.49 -10.15 -13.92
C PHE A 71 9.00 -8.83 -13.32
N ASN A 72 10.08 -8.28 -13.87
CA ASN A 72 10.68 -7.04 -13.39
C ASN A 72 9.71 -5.86 -13.48
N GLN A 73 8.96 -5.74 -14.58
CA GLN A 73 7.95 -4.71 -14.74
C GLN A 73 6.83 -4.87 -13.70
N ARG A 74 6.36 -6.10 -13.47
CA ARG A 74 5.34 -6.38 -12.46
C ARG A 74 5.78 -5.94 -11.07
N ILE A 75 7.00 -6.29 -10.65
CA ILE A 75 7.50 -5.89 -9.32
C ILE A 75 7.76 -4.37 -9.27
N ASN A 76 8.30 -3.78 -10.33
CA ASN A 76 8.49 -2.33 -10.43
C ASN A 76 7.17 -1.59 -10.25
N ASP A 77 6.11 -1.99 -10.96
CA ASP A 77 4.78 -1.40 -10.86
C ASP A 77 4.24 -1.39 -9.42
N HIS A 78 4.52 -2.44 -8.63
CA HIS A 78 4.12 -2.47 -7.22
C HIS A 78 4.90 -1.45 -6.39
N PHE A 79 6.22 -1.33 -6.58
CA PHE A 79 7.03 -0.31 -5.89
C PHE A 79 6.62 1.10 -6.27
N GLU A 80 6.39 1.38 -7.56
CA GLU A 80 5.94 2.69 -8.04
C GLU A 80 4.58 3.05 -7.46
N GLY A 81 3.63 2.10 -7.48
CA GLY A 81 2.30 2.28 -6.91
C GLY A 81 2.33 2.55 -5.40
N THR A 82 3.17 1.81 -4.66
CA THR A 82 3.37 2.07 -3.23
C THR A 82 4.03 3.41 -2.97
N ARG A 83 5.03 3.80 -3.76
CA ARG A 83 5.62 5.14 -3.66
C ARG A 83 4.54 6.20 -3.83
N ASP A 84 3.69 6.09 -4.84
CA ASP A 84 2.64 7.08 -5.12
C ASP A 84 1.64 7.19 -3.96
N TYR A 85 1.30 6.08 -3.34
CA TYR A 85 0.44 6.05 -2.15
C TYR A 85 1.11 6.71 -0.94
N ILE A 86 2.40 6.44 -0.68
CA ILE A 86 3.17 7.12 0.38
C ILE A 86 3.30 8.61 0.10
N VAL A 87 3.68 8.99 -1.12
CA VAL A 87 3.79 10.39 -1.54
C VAL A 87 2.47 11.13 -1.32
N THR A 88 1.33 10.46 -1.51
CA THR A 88 0.01 11.08 -1.28
C THR A 88 -0.16 11.54 0.16
N HIS A 89 0.24 10.75 1.17
CA HIS A 89 0.18 11.14 2.59
C HIS A 89 0.87 12.49 2.85
N TYR A 90 2.02 12.67 2.22
CA TYR A 90 2.81 13.87 2.37
C TYR A 90 2.32 15.01 1.47
N LYS A 91 1.94 14.74 0.22
CA LYS A 91 1.50 15.75 -0.73
C LYS A 91 0.21 16.44 -0.30
N THR A 92 -0.70 15.71 0.34
CA THR A 92 -2.03 16.20 0.75
C THR A 92 -2.04 16.78 2.17
N ASN A 93 -0.89 16.86 2.84
CA ASN A 93 -0.81 17.40 4.19
C ASN A 93 -1.21 18.89 4.26
N THR A 94 -1.87 19.27 5.36
CA THR A 94 -2.28 20.66 5.64
C THR A 94 -1.33 21.40 6.58
N ARG A 95 -0.23 20.76 7.00
CA ARG A 95 0.76 21.34 7.91
C ARG A 95 1.61 22.37 7.20
N ARG A 96 1.92 23.46 7.89
CA ARG A 96 2.75 24.58 7.40
C ARG A 96 3.80 25.03 8.41
N ASP A 97 3.90 24.33 9.54
CA ASP A 97 4.68 24.70 10.71
C ASP A 97 6.19 24.49 10.52
N THR A 98 6.61 23.60 9.61
CA THR A 98 8.03 23.36 9.32
C THR A 98 8.30 23.31 7.82
N GLU A 99 9.57 23.47 7.45
CA GLU A 99 10.01 23.36 6.07
C GLU A 99 9.77 21.97 5.48
N TYR A 100 9.91 20.93 6.30
CA TYR A 100 9.61 19.56 5.92
C TYR A 100 8.18 19.40 5.39
N TRP A 101 7.18 19.94 6.10
CA TRP A 101 5.78 19.80 5.70
C TRP A 101 5.43 20.64 4.49
N ARG A 102 5.99 21.86 4.39
CA ARG A 102 5.80 22.74 3.23
C ARG A 102 6.39 22.14 1.96
N ALA A 103 7.65 21.70 2.00
CA ALA A 103 8.32 21.08 0.86
C ALA A 103 7.58 19.84 0.35
N ASN A 104 7.06 19.01 1.27
CA ASN A 104 6.25 17.85 0.91
C ASN A 104 4.91 18.22 0.26
N ALA A 105 4.21 19.24 0.80
CA ALA A 105 2.97 19.75 0.21
C ALA A 105 3.20 20.38 -1.18
N GLU A 106 4.35 21.00 -1.41
CA GLU A 106 4.72 21.67 -2.65
C GLU A 106 5.38 20.74 -3.68
N ASN A 107 5.64 19.48 -3.33
CA ASN A 107 6.30 18.52 -4.20
C ASN A 107 5.55 18.35 -5.55
N THR A 108 6.19 18.75 -6.64
CA THR A 108 5.65 18.63 -8.00
C THR A 108 6.15 17.37 -8.73
N ASN A 109 7.05 16.59 -8.13
CA ASN A 109 7.61 15.36 -8.72
C ASN A 109 6.64 14.18 -8.52
N LEU A 110 5.49 14.26 -9.19
CA LEU A 110 4.46 13.22 -9.19
C LEU A 110 4.57 12.36 -10.45
N SER A 111 4.33 11.05 -10.29
CA SER A 111 4.18 10.13 -11.42
C SER A 111 2.97 10.52 -12.27
N ASP A 112 2.97 10.12 -13.54
CA ASP A 112 1.82 10.35 -14.42
C ASP A 112 0.56 9.64 -13.91
N SER A 113 0.73 8.45 -13.31
CA SER A 113 -0.36 7.70 -12.71
C SER A 113 -1.02 8.47 -11.56
N LEU A 114 -0.21 9.05 -10.67
CA LEU A 114 -0.70 9.83 -9.54
C LEU A 114 -1.35 11.14 -9.98
N ARG A 115 -0.78 11.82 -10.99
CA ARG A 115 -1.41 13.01 -11.59
C ARG A 115 -2.78 12.70 -12.17
N GLN A 116 -2.90 11.61 -12.94
CA GLN A 116 -4.17 11.16 -13.50
C GLN A 116 -5.17 10.79 -12.41
N LEU A 117 -4.71 10.14 -11.34
CA LEU A 117 -5.56 9.82 -10.19
C LEU A 117 -6.11 11.07 -9.51
N TYR A 118 -5.26 12.07 -9.22
CA TYR A 118 -5.72 13.34 -8.67
C TYR A 118 -6.65 14.07 -9.62
N ALA A 119 -6.35 14.13 -10.92
CA ALA A 119 -7.22 14.76 -11.90
C ALA A 119 -8.61 14.10 -11.96
N LEU A 120 -8.64 12.76 -11.95
CA LEU A 120 -9.90 12.01 -11.95
C LEU A 120 -10.69 12.25 -10.66
N TRP A 121 -10.04 12.17 -9.50
CA TRP A 121 -10.63 12.45 -8.20
C TRP A 121 -11.20 13.88 -8.12
N MET A 122 -10.39 14.87 -8.48
CA MET A 122 -10.77 16.29 -8.43
C MET A 122 -11.84 16.66 -9.47
N SER A 123 -12.07 15.84 -10.49
CA SER A 123 -13.19 16.01 -11.43
C SER A 123 -14.55 15.57 -10.88
N GLY A 124 -14.60 15.06 -9.63
CA GLY A 124 -15.83 14.55 -9.02
C GLY A 124 -16.30 13.21 -9.58
N LYS A 125 -15.48 12.54 -10.40
CA LYS A 125 -15.76 11.22 -10.99
C LYS A 125 -15.26 10.10 -10.09
N SER A 126 -15.87 8.93 -10.22
CA SER A 126 -15.42 7.73 -9.51
C SER A 126 -14.06 7.26 -10.03
N ILE A 127 -13.13 6.99 -9.11
CA ILE A 127 -11.83 6.37 -9.41
C ILE A 127 -11.90 4.83 -9.48
N ALA A 128 -13.06 4.23 -9.15
CA ALA A 128 -13.17 2.81 -8.90
C ALA A 128 -12.86 1.94 -10.12
N ALA A 129 -13.29 2.36 -11.31
CA ALA A 129 -13.03 1.62 -12.55
C ALA A 129 -11.53 1.61 -12.89
N ASP A 130 -10.90 2.80 -12.88
CA ASP A 130 -9.50 2.97 -13.27
C ASP A 130 -8.50 2.37 -12.28
N VAL A 131 -8.76 2.51 -10.98
CA VAL A 131 -7.96 1.88 -9.93
C VAL A 131 -8.24 0.37 -9.86
N GLY A 132 -9.50 -0.04 -10.03
CA GLY A 132 -9.90 -1.45 -10.01
C GLY A 132 -9.24 -2.28 -11.12
N ARG A 133 -9.11 -1.71 -12.33
CA ARG A 133 -8.35 -2.31 -13.44
C ARG A 133 -6.83 -2.06 -13.37
N GLN A 134 -6.34 -1.44 -12.30
CA GLN A 134 -4.93 -1.08 -12.10
C GLN A 134 -4.34 -0.22 -13.22
N ALA A 135 -5.16 0.59 -13.91
CA ALA A 135 -4.67 1.56 -14.91
C ALA A 135 -3.98 2.75 -14.22
N ILE A 136 -4.47 3.13 -13.04
CA ILE A 136 -3.86 4.14 -12.16
C ILE A 136 -3.87 3.66 -10.71
N GLY A 137 -3.06 4.29 -9.85
CA GLY A 137 -3.06 3.98 -8.41
C GLY A 137 -2.69 2.53 -8.10
N LYS A 138 -1.75 1.97 -8.88
CA LYS A 138 -1.34 0.57 -8.81
C LYS A 138 -0.90 0.16 -7.40
N GLY A 139 -1.01 -1.12 -7.07
CA GLY A 139 -0.47 -1.71 -5.84
C GLY A 139 -1.35 -1.59 -4.60
N TYR A 140 -2.34 -0.68 -4.62
CA TYR A 140 -3.37 -0.53 -3.59
C TYR A 140 -4.77 -0.73 -4.17
N PRO A 141 -5.70 -1.29 -3.38
CA PRO A 141 -7.09 -1.42 -3.78
C PRO A 141 -7.81 -0.06 -3.77
N VAL A 142 -8.95 -0.01 -4.47
CA VAL A 142 -9.77 1.20 -4.61
C VAL A 142 -10.13 1.83 -3.27
N PHE A 143 -10.49 1.03 -2.26
CA PHE A 143 -10.91 1.55 -0.96
C PHE A 143 -9.78 2.27 -0.23
N SER A 144 -8.52 1.84 -0.37
CA SER A 144 -7.37 2.53 0.24
C SER A 144 -7.24 3.96 -0.29
N TRP A 145 -7.42 4.14 -1.60
CA TRP A 145 -7.43 5.47 -2.21
C TRP A 145 -8.60 6.32 -1.73
N TYR A 146 -9.81 5.76 -1.57
CA TYR A 146 -10.92 6.47 -0.93
C TYR A 146 -10.59 6.89 0.51
N CYS A 147 -10.01 6.00 1.31
CA CYS A 147 -9.64 6.28 2.70
C CYS A 147 -8.62 7.42 2.80
N ILE A 148 -7.54 7.38 2.02
CA ILE A 148 -6.50 8.42 2.11
C ILE A 148 -6.98 9.76 1.54
N MET A 149 -7.67 9.79 0.39
CA MET A 149 -8.12 11.06 -0.18
C MET A 149 -9.15 11.73 0.73
N SER A 150 -10.16 10.97 1.18
CA SER A 150 -11.20 11.52 2.06
C SER A 150 -10.69 11.82 3.46
N GLY A 151 -9.84 10.95 4.02
CA GLY A 151 -9.23 11.13 5.35
C GLY A 151 -8.29 12.33 5.42
N MET A 152 -7.63 12.67 4.31
CA MET A 152 -6.80 13.87 4.20
C MET A 152 -7.60 15.12 3.81
N GLY A 153 -8.93 15.02 3.71
CA GLY A 153 -9.82 16.14 3.39
C GLY A 153 -9.71 16.64 1.95
N VAL A 154 -9.22 15.81 1.04
CA VAL A 154 -9.07 16.18 -0.38
C VAL A 154 -10.40 15.95 -1.09
N PHE A 155 -11.09 17.02 -1.44
CA PHE A 155 -12.34 16.97 -2.18
C PHE A 155 -12.39 18.07 -3.25
N PRO A 156 -13.09 17.83 -4.38
CA PRO A 156 -13.50 18.92 -5.27
C PRO A 156 -14.34 19.97 -4.52
N ASP A 157 -14.38 21.19 -5.04
CA ASP A 157 -15.32 22.19 -4.54
C ASP A 157 -16.76 21.67 -4.66
N GLN A 158 -17.60 21.95 -3.67
CA GLN A 158 -18.99 21.45 -3.64
C GLN A 158 -19.80 21.87 -4.87
N LYS A 159 -19.49 23.03 -5.46
CA LYS A 159 -20.12 23.54 -6.70
C LYS A 159 -19.84 22.68 -7.94
N ASP A 160 -18.72 21.94 -7.93
CA ASP A 160 -18.26 21.09 -9.02
C ASP A 160 -18.76 19.64 -8.87
N LEU A 161 -19.42 19.34 -7.74
CA LEU A 161 -20.00 18.03 -7.47
C LEU A 161 -21.40 17.92 -8.08
N ARG A 162 -21.73 16.72 -8.57
CA ARG A 162 -23.09 16.35 -8.91
C ARG A 162 -23.80 15.66 -7.73
N PRO A 163 -25.13 15.69 -7.67
CA PRO A 163 -25.88 14.82 -6.77
C PRO A 163 -25.54 13.34 -6.99
N ALA A 164 -25.57 12.57 -5.91
CA ALA A 164 -25.43 11.12 -5.97
C ALA A 164 -26.64 10.49 -6.68
N THR A 165 -26.39 9.48 -7.51
CA THR A 165 -27.46 8.65 -8.09
C THR A 165 -28.06 7.73 -7.03
N ALA A 166 -29.25 7.19 -7.28
CA ALA A 166 -29.88 6.21 -6.39
C ALA A 166 -28.98 4.97 -6.15
N ALA A 167 -28.22 4.55 -7.15
CA ALA A 167 -27.29 3.43 -7.03
C ALA A 167 -26.07 3.76 -6.13
N GLU A 168 -25.61 5.02 -6.15
CA GLU A 168 -24.50 5.49 -5.29
C GLU A 168 -24.97 5.74 -3.86
N ASN A 169 -26.21 6.21 -3.68
CA ASN A 169 -26.83 6.46 -2.38
C ASN A 169 -27.66 5.27 -1.87
N ARG A 170 -27.29 4.04 -2.25
CA ARG A 170 -28.09 2.84 -1.95
C ARG A 170 -27.94 2.31 -0.53
N TYR A 171 -26.93 2.76 0.20
CA TYR A 171 -26.59 2.25 1.54
C TYR A 171 -27.02 3.24 2.61
N SER A 172 -27.68 2.75 3.66
CA SER A 172 -28.06 3.56 4.83
C SER A 172 -26.90 3.63 5.81
N MET A 173 -26.49 4.85 6.18
CA MET A 173 -25.49 5.05 7.24
C MET A 173 -25.98 4.53 8.60
N GLU A 174 -27.29 4.61 8.86
CA GLU A 174 -27.88 4.06 10.09
C GLU A 174 -27.77 2.53 10.14
N GLU A 175 -27.96 1.85 9.01
CA GLU A 175 -27.78 0.39 8.92
C GLU A 175 -26.31 -0.01 9.11
N ILE A 176 -25.38 0.77 8.54
CA ILE A 176 -23.93 0.57 8.72
C ILE A 176 -23.56 0.75 10.19
N ASP A 177 -24.02 1.81 10.84
CA ASP A 177 -23.75 2.09 12.25
C ASP A 177 -24.31 0.98 13.16
N ASN A 178 -25.53 0.51 12.88
CA ASN A 178 -26.14 -0.61 13.58
C ASN A 178 -25.32 -1.90 13.42
N LEU A 179 -24.90 -2.22 12.19
CA LEU A 179 -24.03 -3.37 11.93
C LEU A 179 -22.73 -3.27 12.74
N LEU A 180 -22.04 -2.14 12.68
CA LEU A 180 -20.78 -1.91 13.39
C LEU A 180 -20.96 -2.05 14.92
N GLN A 181 -22.02 -1.45 15.47
CA GLN A 181 -22.32 -1.51 16.91
C GLN A 181 -22.57 -2.94 17.37
N ARG A 182 -23.37 -3.72 16.63
CA ARG A 182 -23.65 -5.12 16.95
C ARG A 182 -22.43 -6.01 16.77
N SER A 183 -21.64 -5.78 15.72
CA SER A 183 -20.39 -6.50 15.50
C SER A 183 -19.39 -6.27 16.63
N ALA A 184 -19.28 -5.03 17.12
CA ALA A 184 -18.38 -4.68 18.23
C ALA A 184 -18.72 -5.41 19.54
N GLN A 185 -19.98 -5.79 19.75
CA GLN A 185 -20.41 -6.56 20.94
C GLN A 185 -19.99 -8.03 20.91
N ASN A 186 -19.57 -8.55 19.76
CA ASN A 186 -19.21 -9.97 19.60
C ASN A 186 -17.72 -10.27 19.89
N PHE A 187 -16.89 -9.24 20.08
CA PHE A 187 -15.44 -9.42 20.24
C PHE A 187 -14.97 -8.81 21.57
N GLY A 188 -14.20 -9.58 22.33
CA GLY A 188 -13.50 -9.10 23.52
C GLY A 188 -12.39 -8.10 23.17
N SER A 189 -11.79 -7.52 24.20
CA SER A 189 -10.68 -6.57 23.98
C SER A 189 -9.47 -7.27 23.35
N GLN A 190 -8.67 -6.53 22.56
CA GLN A 190 -7.45 -7.11 21.97
C GLN A 190 -6.53 -7.73 23.03
N ARG A 191 -6.37 -7.08 24.19
CA ARG A 191 -5.54 -7.60 25.29
C ARG A 191 -6.07 -8.93 25.84
N GLU A 192 -7.37 -9.04 26.01
CA GLU A 192 -8.01 -10.28 26.47
C GLU A 192 -7.79 -11.41 25.48
N VAL A 193 -8.04 -11.15 24.19
CA VAL A 193 -7.82 -12.14 23.12
C VAL A 193 -6.36 -12.60 23.10
N LEU A 194 -5.40 -11.67 23.14
CA LEU A 194 -3.97 -11.99 23.10
C LEU A 194 -3.51 -12.82 24.33
N THR A 195 -4.10 -12.58 25.50
CA THR A 195 -3.77 -13.32 26.74
C THR A 195 -4.29 -14.75 26.69
N ASN A 196 -5.37 -14.98 25.95
CA ASN A 196 -6.08 -16.26 25.87
C ASN A 196 -5.84 -17.00 24.54
N ILE A 197 -4.83 -16.62 23.75
CA ILE A 197 -4.45 -17.37 22.54
C ILE A 197 -4.09 -18.80 22.98
N PRO A 198 -4.80 -19.83 22.51
CA PRO A 198 -4.47 -21.21 22.83
C PRO A 198 -3.03 -21.49 22.41
N LYS A 199 -2.26 -22.16 23.27
CA LYS A 199 -0.92 -22.62 22.88
C LYS A 199 -1.08 -23.48 21.63
N LYS A 200 -0.30 -23.18 20.59
CA LYS A 200 -0.27 -23.96 19.36
C LYS A 200 -0.03 -25.42 19.75
N VAL A 201 -0.91 -26.31 19.34
CA VAL A 201 -0.68 -27.75 19.46
C VAL A 201 0.50 -28.04 18.53
N GLU A 202 1.65 -28.40 19.11
CA GLU A 202 2.79 -28.89 18.33
C GLU A 202 2.43 -30.25 17.77
N GLU A 203 1.79 -30.28 16.60
CA GLU A 203 1.93 -31.44 15.74
C GLU A 203 3.41 -31.51 15.33
N ARG A 204 4.09 -32.59 15.71
CA ARG A 204 5.43 -32.91 15.21
C ARG A 204 5.35 -33.17 13.72
N SER A 205 5.24 -32.11 12.91
CA SER A 205 5.48 -32.24 11.48
C SER A 205 6.97 -32.48 11.28
N LEU A 206 7.31 -33.50 10.50
CA LEU A 206 8.67 -33.71 10.00
C LEU A 206 9.05 -32.44 9.20
N GLN A 207 9.79 -31.54 9.83
CA GLN A 207 10.45 -30.46 9.11
C GLN A 207 11.58 -31.10 8.30
N ILE A 208 11.27 -31.45 7.06
CA ILE A 208 12.26 -31.86 6.07
C ILE A 208 12.92 -30.56 5.61
N TYR A 209 14.09 -30.28 6.16
CA TYR A 209 14.97 -29.25 5.64
C TYR A 209 15.64 -29.81 4.40
N PHE A 210 15.35 -29.24 3.23
CA PHE A 210 16.20 -29.43 2.06
C PHE A 210 17.41 -28.50 2.24
N TRP A 211 18.54 -29.10 2.60
CA TRP A 211 19.87 -28.50 2.42
C TRP A 211 20.39 -28.80 1.03
#